data_AF-A0A961BNJ3-F1
#
_entry.id   AF-A0A961BNJ3-F1
#
_cell.length_a   1.000
_cell.length_b   1.000
_cell.length_c   1.000
_cell.angle_alpha   90.00
_cell.angle_beta   90.00
_cell.angle_gamma   90.00
#
_symmetry.space_group_name_H-M   'P 1'
#
loop_
_entity.id
_entity.type
_entity.pdbx_description
1 polymer ?
#
loop_
_entity_poly.entity_id
_entity_poly.type
_entity_poly.pdbx_seq_one_letter_code
_entity_poly.pdbx_strand_id
1 'polypeptide(L)'
;VVRPGRRISLLRAEMTGLDGTVFMYASAWMMRQDDSIVGPATSHDDRMPPLDDATPLPINFWGDRPEFGDVVDTRTAEGSPFSGNGRASMWARLTAPLLADRAWNPYARAITIADFPNGVASIEPIDRLVAINTDVSAYFGRAPQGEWIGLRSGTNSSGLGLGMTESLLYDASGFVGTANQSIFFDRVSPPGTTR
;
A
#
# COMPACT_ATOMS: atom_id res chain seq x y z
N VAL A 1 -22.76 -6.68 6.80
CA VAL A 1 -22.19 -8.01 6.52
C VAL A 1 -22.90 -8.57 5.30
N VAL A 2 -22.17 -8.96 4.25
CA VAL A 2 -22.77 -9.47 2.99
C VAL A 2 -22.94 -10.99 3.04
N ARG A 3 -21.95 -11.70 3.60
CA ARG A 3 -22.03 -13.15 3.84
C ARG A 3 -21.67 -13.44 5.29
N PRO A 4 -22.65 -13.75 6.16
CA PRO A 4 -22.35 -14.11 7.54
C PRO A 4 -21.74 -15.52 7.63
N GLY A 5 -20.88 -15.74 8.62
CA GLY A 5 -20.35 -17.06 8.92
C GLY A 5 -19.38 -17.02 10.10
N ARG A 6 -19.39 -18.07 10.92
CA ARG A 6 -18.57 -18.15 12.14
C ARG A 6 -17.07 -18.37 11.85
N ARG A 7 -16.74 -19.02 10.74
CA ARG A 7 -15.36 -19.30 10.34
C ARG A 7 -14.86 -18.37 9.24
N ILE A 8 -15.74 -18.01 8.30
CA ILE A 8 -15.45 -17.16 7.15
C ILE A 8 -16.66 -16.24 6.96
N SER A 9 -16.42 -14.94 6.83
CA SER A 9 -17.47 -13.97 6.52
C SER A 9 -17.00 -12.92 5.53
N LEU A 10 -17.91 -12.35 4.75
CA LEU A 10 -17.64 -11.25 3.82
C LEU A 10 -18.25 -9.96 4.35
N LEU A 11 -17.40 -8.95 4.54
CA LEU A 11 -17.79 -7.59 4.83
C LEU A 11 -17.71 -6.75 3.54
N ARG A 12 -18.60 -5.75 3.46
CA ARG A 12 -18.55 -4.69 2.46
C ARG A 12 -18.79 -3.37 3.18
N ALA A 13 -18.06 -2.34 2.77
CA ALA A 13 -18.19 -0.99 3.25
C ALA A 13 -18.19 -0.02 2.07
N GLU A 14 -18.79 1.15 2.28
CA GLU A 14 -18.90 2.23 1.31
C GLU A 14 -18.47 3.51 2.02
N MET A 15 -17.65 4.32 1.34
CA MET A 15 -17.29 5.65 1.81
C MET A 15 -18.08 6.67 1.00
N THR A 16 -18.94 7.41 1.69
CA THR A 16 -19.80 8.43 1.08
C THR A 16 -19.40 9.82 1.54
N GLY A 17 -19.42 10.77 0.62
CA GLY A 17 -19.38 12.20 0.92
C GLY A 17 -20.58 12.67 1.71
N LEU A 18 -20.48 13.89 2.24
CA LEU A 18 -21.59 14.55 2.94
C LEU A 18 -22.80 14.82 2.03
N ASP A 19 -22.57 14.86 0.72
CA ASP A 19 -23.58 15.00 -0.34
C ASP A 19 -24.20 13.66 -0.76
N GLY A 20 -23.74 12.54 -0.20
CA GLY A 20 -24.19 11.19 -0.55
C GLY A 20 -23.44 10.55 -1.72
N THR A 21 -22.47 11.25 -2.34
CA THR A 21 -21.65 10.69 -3.42
C THR A 21 -20.78 9.56 -2.87
N VAL A 22 -20.81 8.39 -3.51
CA VAL A 22 -19.95 7.25 -3.13
C VAL A 22 -18.57 7.44 -3.75
N PHE A 23 -17.53 7.51 -2.91
CA PHE A 23 -16.14 7.66 -3.34
C PHE A 23 -15.38 6.33 -3.42
N MET A 24 -15.71 5.37 -2.56
CA MET A 24 -14.97 4.12 -2.47
C MET A 24 -15.87 2.98 -2.00
N TYR A 25 -15.60 1.80 -2.54
CA TYR A 25 -16.11 0.53 -2.03
C TYR A 25 -14.94 -0.27 -1.48
N ALA A 26 -15.16 -0.94 -0.34
CA ALA A 26 -14.22 -1.89 0.21
C ALA A 26 -14.92 -3.21 0.48
N SER A 27 -14.23 -4.32 0.27
CA SER A 27 -14.70 -5.64 0.68
C SER A 27 -13.58 -6.42 1.35
N ALA A 28 -13.93 -7.23 2.35
CA ALA A 28 -12.95 -7.98 3.12
C ALA A 28 -13.49 -9.36 3.51
N TRP A 29 -12.69 -10.39 3.22
CA TRP A 29 -12.91 -11.72 3.76
C TRP A 29 -12.29 -11.83 5.14
N MET A 30 -13.13 -12.01 6.15
CA MET A 30 -12.70 -12.23 7.52
C MET A 30 -12.65 -13.74 7.79
N MET A 31 -11.52 -14.23 8.28
CA MET A 31 -11.28 -15.64 8.54
C MET A 31 -10.90 -15.85 10.00
N ARG A 32 -11.45 -16.89 10.63
CA ARG A 32 -11.14 -17.25 12.01
C ARG A 32 -9.71 -17.81 12.10
N GLN A 33 -8.89 -17.23 12.96
CA GLN A 33 -7.60 -17.79 13.38
C GLN A 33 -7.80 -18.86 14.47
N ASP A 34 -6.97 -19.89 14.46
CA ASP A 34 -7.04 -21.03 15.39
C ASP A 34 -5.64 -21.55 15.69
N ASP A 35 -5.09 -21.14 16.83
CA ASP A 35 -3.72 -21.46 17.26
C ASP A 35 -3.52 -22.96 17.54
N SER A 36 -4.59 -23.75 17.61
CA SER A 36 -4.50 -25.20 17.76
C SER A 36 -4.14 -25.93 16.46
N ILE A 37 -4.23 -25.24 15.31
CA ILE A 37 -3.89 -25.82 14.01
C ILE A 37 -2.38 -25.70 13.79
N VAL A 38 -1.67 -26.81 13.99
CA VAL A 38 -0.23 -26.93 13.68
C VAL A 38 -0.06 -27.53 12.28
N GLY A 39 0.57 -26.79 11.38
CA GLY A 39 0.84 -27.21 10.00
C GLY A 39 2.16 -26.62 9.48
N PRO A 40 2.60 -26.99 8.27
CA PRO A 40 3.81 -26.43 7.69
C PRO A 40 3.65 -24.92 7.50
N ALA A 41 4.56 -24.15 8.10
CA ALA A 41 4.68 -22.72 7.84
C ALA A 41 5.65 -22.51 6.67
N THR A 42 5.13 -22.04 5.55
CA THR A 42 5.93 -21.63 4.39
C THR A 42 5.93 -20.10 4.29
N SER A 43 6.92 -19.56 3.58
CA SER A 43 7.09 -18.13 3.37
C SER A 43 7.50 -17.87 1.93
N HIS A 44 7.44 -16.61 1.50
CA HIS A 44 7.97 -16.22 0.20
C HIS A 44 9.51 -16.33 0.21
N ASP A 45 10.10 -16.78 -0.90
CA ASP A 45 11.55 -16.98 -1.01
C ASP A 45 12.31 -15.66 -1.04
N ASP A 46 11.82 -14.68 -1.82
CA ASP A 46 12.34 -13.31 -1.80
C ASP A 46 12.32 -12.73 -0.38
N ARG A 47 13.40 -12.04 -0.05
CA ARG A 47 13.57 -11.38 1.25
C ARG A 47 13.61 -9.87 1.07
N MET A 48 13.05 -9.17 2.03
CA MET A 48 13.18 -7.73 2.18
C MET A 48 14.53 -7.42 2.84
N PRO A 49 15.30 -6.44 2.33
CA PRO A 49 16.47 -5.96 3.06
C PRO A 49 16.07 -5.48 4.47
N PRO A 50 16.88 -5.77 5.50
CA PRO A 50 16.56 -5.43 6.87
C PRO A 50 16.28 -3.93 7.07
N LEU A 51 15.38 -3.62 8.01
CA LEU A 51 15.06 -2.23 8.35
C LEU A 51 16.29 -1.46 8.88
N ASP A 52 17.19 -2.14 9.58
CA ASP A 52 18.38 -1.53 10.18
C ASP A 52 19.40 -1.06 9.12
N ASP A 53 19.37 -1.66 7.93
CA ASP A 53 20.20 -1.27 6.79
C ASP A 53 19.54 -0.18 5.94
N ALA A 54 18.27 0.16 6.22
CA ALA A 54 17.48 1.09 5.42
C ALA A 54 17.81 2.55 5.75
N THR A 55 17.88 3.38 4.71
CA THR A 55 18.26 4.80 4.84
C THR A 55 17.02 5.69 4.87
N PRO A 56 16.91 6.68 5.79
CA PRO A 56 15.81 7.64 5.80
C PRO A 56 15.56 8.28 4.43
N LEU A 57 14.29 8.34 4.03
CA LEU A 57 13.84 8.94 2.78
C LEU A 57 12.68 9.88 3.10
N PRO A 58 12.92 11.19 3.25
CA PRO A 58 11.84 12.17 3.36
C PRO A 58 11.03 12.19 2.06
N ILE A 59 9.70 12.10 2.16
CA ILE A 59 8.81 12.26 1.01
C ILE A 59 8.03 13.57 1.14
N ASN A 60 8.23 14.44 0.16
CA ASN A 60 7.48 15.69 0.02
C ASN A 60 7.22 15.89 -1.48
N PHE A 61 5.99 15.65 -1.93
CA PHE A 61 5.61 15.77 -3.33
C PHE A 61 4.91 17.10 -3.62
N TRP A 62 4.31 17.73 -2.61
CA TRP A 62 3.39 18.87 -2.80
C TRP A 62 3.78 20.14 -2.05
N GLY A 63 5.03 20.22 -1.58
CA GLY A 63 5.64 21.41 -0.98
C GLY A 63 5.14 21.68 0.43
N ASP A 64 4.48 22.84 0.61
CA ASP A 64 4.06 23.35 1.92
C ASP A 64 2.64 22.89 2.34
N ARG A 65 1.99 22.01 1.56
CA ARG A 65 0.64 21.53 1.87
C ARG A 65 0.69 20.27 2.73
N PRO A 66 -0.19 20.13 3.74
CA PRO A 66 -0.32 18.89 4.47
C PRO A 66 -0.56 17.71 3.52
N GLU A 67 0.29 16.70 3.57
CA GLU A 67 0.25 15.54 2.71
C GLU A 67 0.53 14.24 3.45
N PHE A 68 0.37 13.11 2.75
CA PHE A 68 0.64 11.79 3.32
C PHE A 68 2.07 11.68 3.87
N GLY A 69 3.03 12.38 3.23
CA GLY A 69 4.42 12.48 3.66
C GLY A 69 4.63 13.02 5.07
N ASP A 70 3.73 13.88 5.57
CA ASP A 70 3.84 14.44 6.92
C ASP A 70 3.51 13.43 8.02
N VAL A 71 2.82 12.36 7.67
CA VAL A 71 2.29 11.35 8.61
C VAL A 71 2.87 9.96 8.37
N VAL A 72 3.96 9.86 7.61
CA VAL A 72 4.66 8.61 7.32
C VAL A 72 6.17 8.80 7.45
N ASP A 73 6.79 7.90 8.20
CA ASP A 73 8.24 7.75 8.29
C ASP A 73 8.66 6.68 7.27
N THR A 74 9.49 7.07 6.31
CA THR A 74 9.90 6.21 5.19
C THR A 74 11.41 6.03 5.14
N ARG A 75 11.83 4.81 4.76
CA ARG A 75 13.24 4.46 4.56
C ARG A 75 13.43 3.65 3.29
N THR A 76 14.41 4.02 2.48
CA THR A 76 14.83 3.23 1.31
C THR A 76 15.53 1.97 1.76
N ALA A 77 15.05 0.81 1.30
CA ALA A 77 15.68 -0.48 1.54
C ALA A 77 16.51 -0.95 0.33
N GLU A 78 16.01 -0.72 -0.89
CA GLU A 78 16.68 -1.12 -2.14
C GLU A 78 16.24 -0.22 -3.30
N GLY A 79 17.14 0.02 -4.25
CA GLY A 79 16.85 0.82 -5.43
C GLY A 79 16.66 2.30 -5.11
N SER A 80 15.84 2.97 -5.90
CA SER A 80 15.58 4.40 -5.77
C SER A 80 14.07 4.64 -5.85
N PRO A 81 13.35 4.54 -4.71
CA PRO A 81 11.92 4.82 -4.68
C PRO A 81 11.59 6.17 -5.32
N PHE A 82 10.47 6.24 -6.03
CA PHE A 82 9.96 7.45 -6.70
C PHE A 82 10.82 7.99 -7.87
N SER A 83 11.91 7.32 -8.25
CA SER A 83 12.84 7.84 -9.26
C SER A 83 12.46 7.56 -10.72
N GLY A 84 11.36 6.85 -10.98
CA GLY A 84 10.99 6.43 -12.33
C GLY A 84 11.62 5.11 -12.81
N ASN A 85 12.30 4.36 -11.94
CA ASN A 85 12.97 3.11 -12.33
C ASN A 85 12.04 1.88 -12.38
N GLY A 86 10.76 2.04 -12.02
CA GLY A 86 9.74 1.00 -12.05
C GLY A 86 9.88 -0.09 -10.99
N ARG A 87 10.94 -0.08 -10.18
CA ARG A 87 11.21 -1.05 -9.11
C ARG A 87 11.97 -0.40 -7.96
N ALA A 88 11.50 -0.63 -6.73
CA ALA A 88 12.21 -0.25 -5.52
C ALA A 88 11.66 -0.98 -4.30
N SER A 89 12.43 -0.97 -3.21
CA SER A 89 12.00 -1.48 -1.91
C SER A 89 12.08 -0.37 -0.86
N MET A 90 11.04 -0.24 -0.05
CA MET A 90 10.91 0.81 0.97
C MET A 90 10.25 0.26 2.24
N TRP A 91 10.73 0.72 3.40
CA TRP A 91 10.03 0.57 4.67
C TRP A 91 9.22 1.83 4.96
N ALA A 92 8.01 1.66 5.46
CA ALA A 92 7.14 2.76 5.86
C ALA A 92 6.47 2.50 7.21
N ARG A 93 6.29 3.56 7.99
CA ARG A 93 5.60 3.54 9.28
C ARG A 93 4.71 4.77 9.40
N LEU A 94 3.43 4.55 9.67
CA LEU A 94 2.48 5.63 9.94
C LEU A 94 2.77 6.25 11.32
N THR A 95 2.94 7.57 11.36
CA THR A 95 3.30 8.32 12.58
C THR A 95 2.11 8.98 13.25
N ALA A 96 0.94 8.98 12.59
CA ALA A 96 -0.31 9.51 13.11
C ALA A 96 -1.38 8.41 13.29
N PRO A 97 -2.30 8.56 14.26
CA PRO A 97 -3.45 7.67 14.40
C PRO A 97 -4.46 7.91 13.27
N LEU A 98 -5.09 6.83 12.77
CA LEU A 98 -6.22 6.95 11.83
C LEU A 98 -7.47 7.52 12.51
N LEU A 99 -7.72 7.10 13.74
CA LEU A 99 -8.83 7.53 14.58
C LEU A 99 -8.25 7.93 15.94
N ALA A 100 -8.58 9.12 16.43
CA ALA A 100 -7.94 9.73 17.60
C ALA A 100 -8.01 8.87 18.87
N ASP A 101 -9.03 8.03 19.00
CA ASP A 101 -9.33 7.20 20.16
C ASP A 101 -9.02 5.70 19.93
N ARG A 102 -8.38 5.33 18.82
CA ARG A 102 -8.11 3.92 18.48
C ARG A 102 -6.68 3.67 18.06
N ALA A 103 -6.10 2.63 18.66
CA ALA A 103 -4.89 2.03 18.13
C ALA A 103 -5.13 1.50 16.71
N TRP A 104 -4.08 1.52 15.91
CA TRP A 104 -4.08 0.92 14.58
C TRP A 104 -4.41 -0.58 14.66
N ASN A 105 -5.41 -1.00 13.88
CA ASN A 105 -5.54 -2.41 13.54
C ASN A 105 -4.37 -2.80 12.62
N PRO A 106 -3.66 -3.93 12.84
CA PRO A 106 -2.50 -4.29 12.04
C PRO A 106 -2.78 -4.41 10.53
N TYR A 107 -3.92 -4.99 10.15
CA TYR A 107 -4.34 -5.08 8.75
C TYR A 107 -4.71 -3.73 8.16
N ALA A 108 -5.36 -2.86 8.95
CA ALA A 108 -5.65 -1.49 8.54
C ALA A 108 -4.36 -0.69 8.30
N ARG A 109 -3.35 -0.83 9.17
CA ARG A 109 -2.04 -0.19 8.99
C ARG A 109 -1.38 -0.69 7.71
N ALA A 110 -1.35 -2.00 7.51
CA ALA A 110 -0.70 -2.59 6.35
C ALA A 110 -1.41 -2.22 5.03
N ILE A 111 -2.75 -2.21 4.98
CA ILE A 111 -3.48 -1.84 3.76
C ILE A 111 -3.30 -0.35 3.42
N THR A 112 -3.21 0.54 4.43
CA THR A 112 -2.90 1.96 4.19
C THR A 112 -1.54 2.13 3.53
N ILE A 113 -0.52 1.40 3.98
CA ILE A 113 0.80 1.43 3.33
C ILE A 113 0.77 0.73 1.96
N ALA A 114 -0.03 -0.32 1.80
CA ALA A 114 -0.15 -1.09 0.55
C ALA A 114 -0.89 -0.36 -0.58
N ASP A 115 -1.46 0.83 -0.33
CA ASP A 115 -2.00 1.73 -1.35
C ASP A 115 -0.90 2.58 -2.03
N PHE A 116 0.28 2.64 -1.43
CA PHE A 116 1.41 3.45 -1.88
C PHE A 116 2.45 2.82 -2.86
N PRO A 117 2.43 1.49 -3.19
CA PRO A 117 3.41 0.87 -4.07
C PRO A 117 3.62 1.52 -5.44
N ASN A 118 2.59 2.05 -6.08
CA ASN A 118 2.68 2.68 -7.41
C ASN A 118 3.62 3.90 -7.44
N GLY A 119 3.69 4.65 -6.35
CA GLY A 119 4.67 5.72 -6.15
C GLY A 119 6.07 5.17 -5.92
N VAL A 120 6.20 4.19 -5.01
CA VAL A 120 7.50 3.56 -4.68
C VAL A 120 8.18 3.00 -5.94
N ALA A 121 7.40 2.30 -6.77
CA ALA A 121 7.84 1.71 -8.02
C ALA A 121 7.39 2.54 -9.23
N SER A 122 7.43 3.87 -9.15
CA SER A 122 7.06 4.74 -10.27
C SER A 122 7.91 4.45 -11.51
N ILE A 123 7.31 4.49 -12.69
CA ILE A 123 7.99 4.29 -13.99
C ILE A 123 8.43 5.60 -14.66
N GLU A 124 7.98 6.73 -14.11
CA GLU A 124 8.41 8.08 -14.46
C GLU A 124 8.29 8.95 -13.18
N PRO A 125 9.05 10.05 -13.07
CA PRO A 125 8.82 11.07 -12.05
C PRO A 125 7.37 11.60 -12.07
N ILE A 126 6.82 11.88 -10.88
CA ILE A 126 5.40 12.26 -10.70
C ILE A 126 5.02 13.57 -11.43
N ASP A 127 5.98 14.46 -11.65
CA ASP A 127 5.81 15.72 -12.39
C ASP A 127 5.74 15.51 -13.92
N ARG A 128 6.00 14.30 -14.40
CA ARG A 128 5.93 13.93 -15.82
C ARG A 128 4.77 13.01 -16.13
N LEU A 129 4.48 12.07 -15.24
CA LEU A 129 3.44 11.06 -15.43
C LEU A 129 2.71 10.81 -14.11
N VAL A 130 1.42 11.11 -14.10
CA VAL A 130 0.57 10.80 -12.95
C VAL A 130 0.23 9.32 -12.99
N ALA A 131 0.36 8.64 -11.86
CA ALA A 131 -0.06 7.26 -11.67
C ALA A 131 -1.24 7.23 -10.69
N ILE A 132 -2.41 6.78 -11.16
CA ILE A 132 -3.63 6.70 -10.36
C ILE A 132 -4.02 5.23 -10.27
N ASN A 133 -4.01 4.68 -9.06
CA ASN A 133 -4.57 3.35 -8.85
C ASN A 133 -6.10 3.39 -8.87
N THR A 134 -6.72 2.49 -9.63
CA THR A 134 -8.18 2.36 -9.66
C THR A 134 -8.71 1.43 -8.57
N ASP A 135 -7.84 0.55 -8.08
CA ASP A 135 -8.12 -0.39 -7.01
C ASP A 135 -6.85 -0.74 -6.23
N VAL A 136 -7.05 -1.35 -5.06
CA VAL A 136 -6.00 -2.05 -4.31
C VAL A 136 -6.58 -3.36 -3.83
N SER A 137 -5.87 -4.45 -4.09
CA SER A 137 -6.21 -5.78 -3.60
C SER A 137 -5.03 -6.36 -2.83
N ALA A 138 -5.20 -6.60 -1.52
CA ALA A 138 -4.17 -7.21 -0.68
C ALA A 138 -4.60 -8.55 -0.10
N TYR A 139 -3.64 -9.46 0.01
CA TYR A 139 -3.82 -10.81 0.54
C TYR A 139 -2.80 -11.04 1.65
N PHE A 140 -3.28 -11.34 2.85
CA PHE A 140 -2.43 -11.54 4.02
C PHE A 140 -2.36 -13.02 4.39
N GLY A 141 -1.15 -13.57 4.45
CA GLY A 141 -0.91 -14.94 4.94
C GLY A 141 -0.91 -15.02 6.47
N ARG A 142 -0.63 -13.89 7.14
CA ARG A 142 -0.68 -13.74 8.60
C ARG A 142 -0.95 -12.28 8.98
N ALA A 143 -1.17 -12.02 10.26
CA ALA A 143 -1.21 -10.65 10.75
C ALA A 143 0.18 -9.99 10.63
N PRO A 144 0.26 -8.73 10.14
CA PRO A 144 1.46 -7.92 10.26
C PRO A 144 1.80 -7.67 11.74
N GLN A 145 3.09 -7.61 12.06
CA GLN A 145 3.62 -7.36 13.41
C GLN A 145 4.41 -6.05 13.45
N GLY A 146 4.34 -5.34 14.57
CA GLY A 146 5.01 -4.05 14.73
C GLY A 146 4.39 -2.95 13.85
N GLU A 147 5.13 -1.86 13.68
CA GLU A 147 4.65 -0.64 13.03
C GLU A 147 5.20 -0.44 11.62
N TRP A 148 6.34 -1.06 11.32
CA TRP A 148 7.01 -0.94 10.04
C TRP A 148 6.47 -1.97 9.04
N ILE A 149 6.07 -1.48 7.87
CA ILE A 149 5.62 -2.29 6.75
C ILE A 149 6.62 -2.10 5.61
N GLY A 150 7.17 -3.20 5.13
CA GLY A 150 8.08 -3.25 3.99
C GLY A 150 7.30 -3.48 2.70
N LEU A 151 7.60 -2.68 1.70
CA LEU A 151 7.11 -2.78 0.34
C LEU A 151 8.27 -3.13 -0.56
N ARG A 152 8.18 -4.25 -1.27
CA ARG A 152 9.10 -4.59 -2.36
C ARG A 152 8.29 -4.65 -3.64
N SER A 153 8.37 -3.58 -4.41
CA SER A 153 7.37 -3.24 -5.42
C SER A 153 7.95 -3.19 -6.84
N GLY A 154 7.13 -3.53 -7.81
CA GLY A 154 7.43 -3.40 -9.22
C GLY A 154 6.20 -3.01 -10.03
N THR A 155 6.39 -2.10 -10.99
CA THR A 155 5.34 -1.64 -11.89
C THR A 155 5.63 -2.13 -13.30
N ASN A 156 4.63 -2.74 -13.92
CA ASN A 156 4.67 -3.15 -15.33
C ASN A 156 3.65 -2.29 -16.09
N SER A 157 4.06 -1.72 -17.22
CA SER A 157 3.17 -0.98 -18.13
C SER A 157 3.28 -1.53 -19.53
N SER A 158 2.15 -1.62 -20.22
CA SER A 158 2.08 -1.91 -21.65
C SER A 158 2.28 -0.66 -22.52
N GLY A 159 2.51 0.51 -21.89
CA GLY A 159 2.22 1.81 -22.50
C GLY A 159 0.71 2.08 -22.55
N LEU A 160 0.31 3.05 -23.39
CA LEU A 160 -1.09 3.42 -23.63
C LEU A 160 -1.86 3.93 -22.39
N GLY A 161 -1.17 4.39 -21.36
CA GLY A 161 -1.80 4.88 -20.15
C GLY A 161 -2.26 3.78 -19.19
N LEU A 162 -1.78 2.54 -19.36
CA LEU A 162 -2.20 1.38 -18.57
C LEU A 162 -1.01 0.66 -17.93
N GLY A 163 -1.20 0.16 -16.71
CA GLY A 163 -0.27 -0.77 -16.10
C GLY A 163 -0.79 -1.39 -14.82
N MET A 164 0.11 -2.06 -14.13
CA MET A 164 -0.15 -2.76 -12.89
C MET A 164 1.07 -2.64 -11.99
N THR A 165 0.83 -2.38 -10.70
CA THR A 165 1.87 -2.44 -9.68
C THR A 165 1.61 -3.63 -8.77
N GLU A 166 2.66 -4.41 -8.54
CA GLU A 166 2.65 -5.56 -7.63
C GLU A 166 3.64 -5.30 -6.49
N SER A 167 3.30 -5.73 -5.29
CA SER A 167 4.14 -5.56 -4.11
C SER A 167 4.09 -6.79 -3.21
N LEU A 168 5.27 -7.22 -2.74
CA LEU A 168 5.40 -8.13 -1.62
C LEU A 168 5.45 -7.29 -0.33
N LEU A 169 4.62 -7.66 0.64
CA LEU A 169 4.48 -6.99 1.93
C LEU A 169 5.27 -7.72 3.00
N TYR A 170 6.04 -6.98 3.79
CA TYR A 170 6.87 -7.50 4.86
C TYR A 170 6.64 -6.74 6.17
N ASP A 171 6.96 -7.40 7.27
CA ASP A 171 7.31 -6.75 8.53
C ASP A 171 8.72 -7.21 8.94
N ALA A 172 9.21 -6.79 10.11
CA ALA A 172 10.54 -7.17 10.60
C ALA A 172 10.73 -8.69 10.76
N SER A 173 9.64 -9.46 10.89
CA SER A 173 9.65 -10.92 11.00
C SER A 173 9.60 -11.62 9.62
N GLY A 174 9.53 -10.87 8.52
CA GLY A 174 9.56 -11.38 7.15
C GLY A 174 8.23 -11.20 6.41
N PHE A 175 7.99 -12.06 5.41
CA PHE A 175 6.83 -11.94 4.51
C PHE A 175 5.50 -11.99 5.27
N VAL A 176 4.57 -11.13 4.86
CA VAL A 176 3.24 -10.99 5.45
C VAL A 176 2.15 -11.27 4.41
N GLY A 177 2.34 -10.85 3.17
CA GLY A 177 1.31 -10.90 2.14
C GLY A 177 1.70 -10.22 0.85
N THR A 178 0.74 -10.02 -0.04
CA THR A 178 0.92 -9.31 -1.31
C THR A 178 -0.11 -8.20 -1.48
N ALA A 179 0.20 -7.23 -2.33
CA ALA A 179 -0.74 -6.21 -2.78
C ALA A 179 -0.57 -5.95 -4.28
N ASN A 180 -1.69 -5.80 -4.97
CA ASN A 180 -1.74 -5.45 -6.40
C ASN A 180 -2.65 -4.23 -6.62
N GLN A 181 -2.28 -3.44 -7.62
CA GLN A 181 -3.01 -2.24 -8.05
C GLN A 181 -3.11 -2.22 -9.57
N SER A 182 -4.31 -1.96 -10.11
CA SER A 182 -4.44 -1.55 -11.52
C SER A 182 -4.15 -0.06 -11.61
N ILE A 183 -3.28 0.34 -12.53
CA ILE A 183 -2.79 1.72 -12.66
C ILE A 183 -3.22 2.32 -13.99
N PHE A 184 -3.86 3.48 -13.88
CA PHE A 184 -4.04 4.41 -14.98
C PHE A 184 -2.92 5.45 -14.96
N PHE A 185 -2.30 5.67 -16.11
CA PHE A 185 -1.30 6.71 -16.30
C PHE A 185 -1.81 7.82 -17.21
N ASP A 186 -1.61 9.06 -16.79
CA ASP A 186 -1.91 10.24 -17.61
C ASP A 186 -0.80 11.28 -17.48
N ARG A 187 -0.73 12.18 -18.47
CA ARG A 187 0.25 13.26 -18.47
C ARG A 187 -0.19 14.32 -17.47
N VAL A 188 0.79 14.93 -16.80
CA VAL A 188 0.52 16.10 -15.96
C VAL A 188 -0.02 17.21 -16.84
N SER A 189 -1.25 17.66 -16.56
CA SER A 189 -1.82 18.81 -17.27
C SER A 189 -1.07 20.08 -16.87
N PRO A 190 -0.78 21.00 -17.82
CA PRO A 190 -0.24 22.31 -17.48
C PRO A 190 -1.16 23.03 -16.49
N PRO A 191 -0.62 23.84 -15.57
CA PRO A 191 -1.44 24.70 -14.72
C PRO A 191 -2.39 25.55 -15.59
N GLY A 192 -3.70 25.45 -15.38
CA GLY A 192 -4.71 26.28 -16.06
C GLY A 192 -5.53 25.59 -17.17
N THR A 193 -5.28 24.32 -17.48
CA THR A 193 -6.18 23.55 -18.35
C THR A 193 -7.10 22.65 -17.52
N THR A 194 -8.30 23.14 -17.18
CA THR A 194 -9.41 22.27 -16.79
C THR A 194 -9.93 21.55 -18.03
N ARG A 195 -10.06 20.23 -17.96
CA ARG A 195 -10.94 19.46 -18.85
C ARG A 195 -12.39 19.61 -18.44
#